data_AF-A0A2V9LGN4-F1
#
_entry.id   AF-A0A2V9LGN4-F1
#
_cell.length_a   1.000
_cell.length_b   1.000
_cell.length_c   1.000
_cell.angle_alpha   90.00
_cell.angle_beta   90.00
_cell.angle_gamma   90.00
#
_symmetry.space_group_name_H-M   'P 1'
#
loop_
_entity.id
_entity.type
_entity.pdbx_description
1 polymer ?
#
loop_
_entity_poly.entity_id
_entity_poly.type
_entity_poly.pdbx_seq_one_letter_code
_entity_poly.pdbx_strand_id
1 'polypeptide(L)'
;MRNGFYQTRVGNDSDLIHFFRSSGPELEEALIACLKGASSDTKINVLKAGSTLSGAGDAEFALAALKLSLDPDQQVRETVRYVYENDQRGVLNLAAPPVPNPELVKTVVEILNHGTPESQAVVLPLLSEVPNDSAWAHNPDILAALRSLLEQQPRPQNYAQVLNAASSFGSLMDEPALRRRVLEGLNDASPDVQRAAVEIALERFIDSPTTAPLVATAFASLGSSQRNILIEELSNPRFMLRHAGVAGGALSQDQQYFLGSDYKYKEPDFLSKPVVIETVLASLTDRDANVRAAALDLLRKKKDVEKQPQFHAAMETLRNDPNPRLHLIATNVLTGKTLAEALKDVEPGTVLDYAYFVTKIEPILATPGPDGKACVMCHANHVIFKLRPPSGDGTFSSPDSRENYRYAMRVVDINNPQHSLILIKPTRPTDAGGDVSDYYATHNGGQRWKGNESGWQYKTILEWIRGARLETAQTQSGGGSR
;
A
#
# COMPACT_ATOMS: atom_id res chain seq x y z
N MET A 1 -0.15 -18.54 15.48
CA MET A 1 0.42 -19.36 14.39
C MET A 1 1.79 -19.89 14.81
N ARG A 2 2.12 -21.15 14.50
CA ARG A 2 3.48 -21.73 14.62
C ARG A 2 4.36 -21.42 13.38
N ASN A 3 4.06 -20.34 12.65
CA ASN A 3 4.71 -19.99 11.39
C ASN A 3 5.85 -19.00 11.62
N GLY A 4 6.91 -19.45 12.28
CA GLY A 4 8.18 -18.72 12.23
C GLY A 4 8.75 -18.81 10.82
N PHE A 5 8.78 -17.70 10.10
CA PHE A 5 9.61 -17.53 8.92
C PHE A 5 10.93 -16.93 9.44
N TYR A 6 11.95 -17.76 9.58
CA TYR A 6 13.24 -17.33 10.10
C TYR A 6 14.21 -17.15 8.93
N GLN A 7 14.54 -15.91 8.60
CA GLN A 7 15.66 -15.60 7.72
C GLN A 7 16.96 -15.56 8.52
N THR A 8 18.01 -16.17 7.99
CA THR A 8 19.36 -16.11 8.56
C THR A 8 19.87 -14.68 8.48
N ARG A 9 20.40 -14.17 9.60
CA ARG A 9 20.97 -12.82 9.68
C ARG A 9 22.49 -12.88 9.69
N VAL A 10 23.12 -11.99 8.92
CA VAL A 10 24.56 -11.69 9.02
C VAL A 10 24.69 -10.20 9.34
N GLY A 11 24.79 -9.87 10.64
CA GLY A 11 24.81 -8.45 11.07
C GLY A 11 23.45 -7.75 10.94
N ASN A 12 23.41 -6.58 10.29
CA ASN A 12 22.17 -5.87 9.93
C ASN A 12 21.59 -6.36 8.59
N ASP A 13 22.33 -7.21 7.87
CA ASP A 13 21.94 -7.69 6.56
C ASP A 13 21.11 -8.97 6.69
N SER A 14 19.98 -8.99 5.99
CA SER A 14 19.24 -10.20 5.68
C SER A 14 19.85 -10.80 4.42
N ASP A 15 20.63 -11.87 4.55
CA ASP A 15 21.06 -12.66 3.39
C ASP A 15 19.86 -13.50 2.95
N LEU A 16 19.08 -12.98 2.01
CA LEU A 16 18.18 -13.80 1.22
C LEU A 16 19.04 -14.71 0.34
N ILE A 17 18.85 -16.02 0.47
CA ILE A 17 19.48 -16.97 -0.45
C ILE A 17 18.83 -16.75 -1.83
N HIS A 18 19.61 -16.21 -2.77
CA HIS A 18 19.19 -16.07 -4.16
C HIS A 18 19.82 -17.17 -5.00
N PHE A 19 18.99 -17.86 -5.77
CA PHE A 19 19.46 -18.79 -6.78
C PHE A 19 19.62 -18.06 -8.10
N PHE A 20 20.73 -18.34 -8.80
CA PHE A 20 20.90 -17.88 -10.17
C PHE A 20 19.81 -18.47 -11.06
N ARG A 21 19.35 -17.71 -12.05
CA ARG A 21 18.34 -18.17 -13.03
C ARG A 21 18.71 -19.52 -13.68
N SER A 22 20.00 -19.77 -13.87
CA SER A 22 20.51 -21.03 -14.43
C SER A 22 20.37 -22.25 -13.52
N SER A 23 20.05 -22.07 -12.24
CA SER A 23 19.87 -23.15 -11.25
C SER A 23 18.42 -23.25 -10.75
N GLY A 24 17.55 -22.39 -11.28
CA GLY A 24 16.13 -22.36 -10.95
C GLY A 24 15.41 -23.67 -11.29
N PRO A 25 15.53 -24.19 -12.53
CA PRO A 25 14.83 -25.39 -12.95
C PRO A 25 15.13 -26.63 -12.08
N GLU A 26 16.39 -26.87 -11.71
CA GLU A 26 16.77 -28.02 -10.90
C GLU A 26 16.23 -27.90 -9.46
N LEU A 27 16.25 -26.69 -8.90
CA LEU A 27 15.70 -26.44 -7.57
C LEU A 27 14.18 -26.55 -7.57
N GLU A 28 13.52 -26.01 -8.59
CA GLU A 28 12.09 -26.11 -8.82
C GLU A 28 11.65 -27.56 -8.92
N GLU A 29 12.32 -28.38 -9.75
CA GLU A 29 12.04 -29.80 -9.86
C GLU A 29 12.22 -30.53 -8.52
N ALA A 30 13.30 -30.24 -7.79
CA ALA A 30 13.55 -30.84 -6.49
C ALA A 30 12.46 -30.50 -5.45
N LEU A 31 12.05 -29.23 -5.38
CA LEU A 31 10.98 -28.77 -4.49
C LEU A 31 9.64 -29.42 -4.84
N ILE A 32 9.30 -29.51 -6.12
CA ILE A 32 8.08 -30.17 -6.59
C ILE A 32 8.13 -31.68 -6.28
N ALA A 33 9.28 -32.32 -6.44
CA ALA A 33 9.46 -33.73 -6.10
C ALA A 33 9.18 -34.01 -4.61
N CYS A 34 9.56 -33.09 -3.72
CA CYS A 34 9.26 -33.19 -2.28
C CYS A 34 7.77 -33.16 -1.94
N LEU A 35 6.88 -32.72 -2.84
CA LEU A 35 5.43 -32.68 -2.60
C LEU A 35 4.73 -34.03 -2.81
N LYS A 36 5.39 -34.99 -3.46
CA LYS A 36 4.81 -36.32 -3.75
C LYS A 36 4.59 -37.09 -2.44
N GLY A 37 3.32 -37.31 -2.07
CA GLY A 37 2.96 -38.01 -0.82
C GLY A 37 3.32 -37.25 0.46
N ALA A 38 3.53 -35.94 0.36
CA ALA A 38 4.03 -35.10 1.44
C ALA A 38 3.01 -34.90 2.59
N SER A 39 3.53 -34.83 3.82
CA SER A 39 2.81 -34.34 4.99
C SER A 39 2.53 -32.84 4.90
N SER A 40 1.59 -32.31 5.68
CA SER A 40 1.33 -30.87 5.77
C SER A 40 2.59 -30.07 6.15
N ASP A 41 3.38 -30.56 7.11
CA ASP A 41 4.63 -29.91 7.52
C ASP A 41 5.64 -29.84 6.37
N THR A 42 5.76 -30.91 5.58
CA THR A 42 6.62 -30.94 4.39
C THR A 42 6.13 -29.94 3.35
N LYS A 43 4.83 -29.87 3.06
CA LYS A 43 4.24 -28.90 2.13
C LYS A 43 4.53 -27.45 2.58
N ILE A 44 4.34 -27.16 3.86
CA ILE A 44 4.64 -25.85 4.46
C ILE A 44 6.11 -25.48 4.27
N ASN A 45 7.02 -26.43 4.51
CA ASN A 45 8.46 -26.19 4.34
C ASN A 45 8.85 -26.03 2.87
N VAL A 46 8.22 -26.75 1.94
CA VAL A 46 8.43 -26.55 0.50
C VAL A 46 7.95 -25.17 0.06
N LEU A 47 6.80 -24.70 0.53
CA LEU A 47 6.32 -23.34 0.24
C LEU A 47 7.26 -22.26 0.79
N LYS A 48 7.81 -22.45 1.99
CA LYS A 48 8.81 -21.53 2.54
C LYS A 48 10.13 -21.56 1.76
N ALA A 49 10.62 -22.75 1.41
CA ALA A 49 11.84 -22.91 0.64
C ALA A 49 11.66 -22.38 -0.79
N GLY A 50 10.51 -22.58 -1.42
CA GLY A 50 10.19 -22.04 -2.74
C GLY A 50 10.16 -20.53 -2.79
N SER A 51 10.11 -19.82 -1.66
CA SER A 51 10.28 -18.37 -1.66
C SER A 51 11.67 -17.94 -2.15
N THR A 52 12.67 -18.82 -2.04
CA THR A 52 14.04 -18.56 -2.54
C THR A 52 14.18 -18.72 -4.04
N LEU A 53 13.19 -19.33 -4.72
CA LEU A 53 13.21 -19.42 -6.18
C LEU A 53 13.16 -18.02 -6.81
N SER A 54 12.47 -17.05 -6.20
CA SER A 54 12.38 -15.67 -6.70
C SER A 54 12.12 -15.63 -8.22
N GLY A 55 12.89 -14.84 -8.99
CA GLY A 55 12.81 -14.81 -10.45
C GLY A 55 13.45 -16.00 -11.19
N ALA A 56 13.94 -17.01 -10.47
CA ALA A 56 14.49 -18.23 -11.05
C ALA A 56 13.48 -19.38 -11.14
N GLY A 57 12.33 -19.31 -10.43
CA GLY A 57 11.26 -20.29 -10.58
C GLY A 57 10.36 -19.98 -11.78
N ASP A 58 9.79 -21.01 -12.40
CA ASP A 58 8.91 -20.88 -13.56
C ASP A 58 7.45 -21.27 -13.23
N ALA A 59 6.67 -21.54 -14.28
CA ALA A 59 5.24 -21.84 -14.22
C ALA A 59 4.91 -23.16 -13.51
N GLU A 60 5.85 -24.11 -13.38
CA GLU A 60 5.60 -25.42 -12.76
C GLU A 60 5.51 -25.31 -11.24
N PHE A 61 6.36 -24.49 -10.63
CA PHE A 61 6.29 -24.18 -9.20
C PHE A 61 5.08 -23.32 -8.90
N ALA A 62 4.76 -22.34 -9.77
CA ALA A 62 3.52 -21.58 -9.67
C ALA A 62 2.29 -22.51 -9.67
N LEU A 63 2.26 -23.49 -10.59
CA LEU A 63 1.22 -24.52 -10.61
C LEU A 63 1.15 -25.31 -9.30
N ALA A 64 2.30 -25.78 -8.79
CA ALA A 64 2.36 -26.53 -7.55
C ALA A 64 1.86 -25.71 -6.34
N ALA A 65 2.32 -24.46 -6.20
CA ALA A 65 1.92 -23.56 -5.13
C ALA A 65 0.43 -23.21 -5.20
N LEU A 66 -0.11 -22.95 -6.40
CA LEU A 66 -1.53 -22.66 -6.59
C LEU A 66 -2.41 -23.90 -6.30
N LYS A 67 -1.95 -25.11 -6.65
CA LYS A 67 -2.63 -26.35 -6.22
C LYS A 67 -2.67 -26.49 -4.70
N LEU A 68 -1.58 -26.14 -4.01
CA LEU A 68 -1.53 -26.12 -2.54
C LEU A 68 -2.40 -25.02 -1.92
N SER A 69 -2.77 -23.97 -2.67
CA SER A 69 -3.75 -22.98 -2.20
C SER A 69 -5.17 -23.56 -2.06
N LEU A 70 -5.43 -24.71 -2.69
CA LEU A 70 -6.66 -25.50 -2.59
C LEU A 70 -6.52 -26.73 -1.67
N ASP A 71 -5.40 -26.86 -0.95
CA ASP A 71 -5.14 -28.02 -0.09
C ASP A 71 -6.19 -28.15 1.03
N PRO A 72 -6.63 -29.36 1.42
CA PRO A 72 -7.57 -29.54 2.53
C PRO A 72 -7.05 -28.98 3.86
N ASP A 73 -5.73 -28.96 4.09
CA ASP A 73 -5.14 -28.40 5.29
C ASP A 73 -5.10 -26.87 5.26
N GLN A 74 -5.79 -26.24 6.21
CA GLN A 74 -5.84 -24.78 6.33
C GLN A 74 -4.46 -24.15 6.53
N GLN A 75 -3.55 -24.79 7.28
CA GLN A 75 -2.22 -24.22 7.53
C GLN A 75 -1.36 -24.19 6.26
N VAL A 76 -1.57 -25.15 5.35
CA VAL A 76 -0.93 -25.15 4.03
C VAL A 76 -1.43 -23.97 3.22
N ARG A 77 -2.77 -23.78 3.12
CA ARG A 77 -3.37 -22.65 2.38
C ARG A 77 -2.93 -21.29 2.95
N GLU A 78 -2.94 -21.14 4.27
CA GLU A 78 -2.45 -19.93 4.96
C GLU A 78 -0.97 -19.67 4.69
N THR A 79 -0.16 -20.72 4.54
CA THR A 79 1.26 -20.60 4.20
C THR A 79 1.44 -20.13 2.75
N VAL A 80 0.68 -20.65 1.78
CA VAL A 80 0.73 -20.17 0.39
C VAL A 80 0.47 -18.67 0.37
N ARG A 81 -0.63 -18.24 1.00
CA ARG A 81 -0.98 -16.83 1.12
C ARG A 81 0.12 -16.01 1.80
N TYR A 82 0.60 -16.45 2.95
CA TYR A 82 1.62 -15.72 3.73
C TYR A 82 2.93 -15.51 2.96
N VAL A 83 3.33 -16.49 2.13
CA VAL A 83 4.57 -16.42 1.35
C VAL A 83 4.39 -15.63 0.06
N TYR A 84 3.30 -15.87 -0.68
CA TYR A 84 3.18 -15.45 -2.09
C TYR A 84 2.13 -14.36 -2.35
N GLU A 85 1.29 -13.97 -1.38
CA GLU A 85 0.36 -12.84 -1.56
C GLU A 85 1.13 -11.53 -1.79
N ASN A 86 0.82 -10.83 -2.90
CA ASN A 86 1.45 -9.56 -3.31
C ASN A 86 2.99 -9.63 -3.33
N ASP A 87 3.54 -10.79 -3.68
CA ASP A 87 4.98 -11.06 -3.74
C ASP A 87 5.79 -10.61 -2.51
N GLN A 88 5.18 -10.68 -1.32
CA GLN A 88 5.80 -10.13 -0.11
C GLN A 88 7.11 -10.84 0.28
N ARG A 89 7.17 -12.17 0.09
CA ARG A 89 8.28 -13.03 0.54
C ARG A 89 8.78 -13.99 -0.52
N GLY A 90 7.93 -14.39 -1.45
CA GLY A 90 8.27 -15.20 -2.61
C GLY A 90 7.47 -14.75 -3.82
N VAL A 91 7.94 -15.13 -5.00
CA VAL A 91 7.34 -14.78 -6.30
C VAL A 91 6.79 -16.04 -6.96
N LEU A 92 5.60 -15.95 -7.57
CA LEU A 92 5.07 -16.99 -8.46
C LEU A 92 5.01 -16.46 -9.89
N ASN A 93 5.59 -17.17 -10.84
CA ASN A 93 5.68 -16.72 -12.23
C ASN A 93 4.66 -17.45 -13.11
N LEU A 94 3.80 -16.70 -13.82
CA LEU A 94 2.80 -17.25 -14.75
C LEU A 94 3.37 -17.53 -16.17
N ALA A 95 4.64 -17.20 -16.46
CA ALA A 95 5.29 -17.30 -17.80
C ALA A 95 6.70 -17.92 -17.72
N ALA A 96 7.30 -18.55 -18.76
CA ALA A 96 7.24 -18.34 -20.23
C ALA A 96 7.47 -19.63 -21.09
N PRO A 97 7.19 -19.71 -22.43
CA PRO A 97 6.79 -18.71 -23.44
C PRO A 97 5.47 -19.09 -24.21
N PRO A 98 5.17 -18.53 -25.41
CA PRO A 98 4.01 -17.66 -25.74
C PRO A 98 2.58 -18.21 -25.47
N VAL A 99 2.42 -19.46 -25.06
CA VAL A 99 1.13 -20.09 -24.74
C VAL A 99 1.14 -20.53 -23.27
N PRO A 100 0.14 -20.13 -22.46
CA PRO A 100 0.03 -20.55 -21.07
C PRO A 100 -0.03 -22.08 -20.93
N ASN A 101 0.57 -22.63 -19.87
CA ASN A 101 0.39 -24.04 -19.52
C ASN A 101 -1.12 -24.31 -19.28
N PRO A 102 -1.76 -25.23 -20.04
CA PRO A 102 -3.20 -25.48 -19.93
C PRO A 102 -3.65 -25.92 -18.52
N GLU A 103 -2.81 -26.67 -17.81
CA GLU A 103 -3.11 -27.13 -16.46
C GLU A 103 -3.01 -25.99 -15.44
N LEU A 104 -2.11 -25.02 -15.67
CA LEU A 104 -2.02 -23.79 -14.88
C LEU A 104 -3.23 -22.89 -15.12
N VAL A 105 -3.64 -22.70 -16.38
CA VAL A 105 -4.88 -21.98 -16.71
C VAL A 105 -6.07 -22.62 -16.02
N LYS A 106 -6.21 -23.94 -16.12
CA LYS A 106 -7.30 -24.68 -15.46
C LYS A 106 -7.29 -24.49 -13.94
N THR A 107 -6.11 -24.53 -13.32
CA THR A 107 -5.96 -24.32 -11.88
C THR A 107 -6.35 -22.88 -11.48
N VAL A 108 -5.93 -21.88 -12.26
CA VAL A 108 -6.33 -20.48 -12.05
C VAL A 108 -7.85 -20.33 -12.16
N VAL A 109 -8.46 -20.88 -13.21
CA VAL A 109 -9.92 -20.83 -13.41
C VAL A 109 -10.68 -21.52 -12.27
N GLU A 110 -10.18 -22.65 -11.78
CA GLU A 110 -10.75 -23.34 -10.61
C GLU A 110 -10.70 -22.46 -9.36
N ILE A 111 -9.58 -21.78 -9.10
CA ILE A 111 -9.44 -20.87 -7.95
C ILE A 111 -10.38 -19.66 -8.10
N LEU A 112 -10.53 -19.10 -9.31
CA LEU A 112 -11.45 -17.99 -9.54
C LEU A 112 -12.91 -18.41 -9.29
N ASN A 113 -13.34 -19.56 -9.80
CA ASN A 113 -14.74 -19.98 -9.73
C ASN A 113 -15.12 -20.62 -8.38
N HIS A 114 -14.21 -21.37 -7.76
CA HIS A 114 -14.50 -22.25 -6.63
C HIS A 114 -13.51 -22.12 -5.47
N GLY A 115 -12.51 -21.26 -5.59
CA GLY A 115 -11.52 -21.02 -4.55
C GLY A 115 -12.06 -20.31 -3.32
N THR A 116 -11.30 -20.42 -2.24
CA THR A 116 -11.48 -19.64 -1.01
C THR A 116 -10.97 -18.20 -1.18
N PRO A 117 -11.38 -17.24 -0.33
CA PRO A 117 -10.77 -15.91 -0.29
C PRO A 117 -9.24 -15.95 -0.13
N GLU A 118 -8.70 -16.94 0.59
CA GLU A 118 -7.24 -17.12 0.75
C GLU A 118 -6.54 -17.49 -0.56
N SER A 119 -7.10 -18.43 -1.33
CA SER A 119 -6.54 -18.82 -2.63
C SER A 119 -6.68 -17.71 -3.67
N GLN A 120 -7.81 -17.00 -3.67
CA GLN A 120 -8.02 -15.87 -4.57
C GLN A 120 -7.11 -14.68 -4.24
N ALA A 121 -6.77 -14.47 -2.97
CA ALA A 121 -5.82 -13.44 -2.55
C ALA A 121 -4.39 -13.65 -3.10
N VAL A 122 -4.09 -14.86 -3.60
CA VAL A 122 -2.83 -15.15 -4.30
C VAL A 122 -3.00 -15.00 -5.82
N VAL A 123 -4.06 -15.57 -6.40
CA VAL A 123 -4.26 -15.55 -7.86
C VAL A 123 -4.64 -14.18 -8.42
N LEU A 124 -5.48 -13.41 -7.73
CA LEU A 124 -5.96 -12.12 -8.26
C LEU A 124 -4.82 -11.10 -8.43
N PRO A 125 -3.88 -10.94 -7.46
CA PRO A 125 -2.68 -10.12 -7.70
C PRO A 125 -1.86 -10.59 -8.89
N LEU A 126 -1.62 -11.90 -9.05
CA LEU A 126 -0.88 -12.43 -10.20
C LEU A 126 -1.54 -12.07 -11.54
N LEU A 127 -2.87 -12.15 -11.61
CA LEU A 127 -3.61 -11.74 -12.80
C LEU A 127 -3.58 -10.23 -13.03
N SER A 128 -3.48 -9.43 -11.96
CA SER A 128 -3.34 -7.97 -12.08
C SER A 128 -2.00 -7.54 -12.71
N GLU A 129 -1.01 -8.44 -12.75
CA GLU A 129 0.31 -8.16 -13.34
C GLU A 129 0.45 -8.65 -14.78
N VAL A 130 -0.56 -9.36 -15.30
CA VAL A 130 -0.54 -9.91 -16.66
C VAL A 130 -0.43 -8.78 -17.70
N PRO A 131 0.53 -8.86 -18.65
CA PRO A 131 0.61 -7.93 -19.76
C PRO A 131 -0.63 -8.03 -20.66
N ASN A 132 -1.20 -6.90 -21.06
CA ASN A 132 -2.44 -6.85 -21.83
C ASN A 132 -2.33 -7.50 -23.23
N ASP A 133 -1.13 -7.57 -23.81
CA ASP A 133 -0.84 -8.22 -25.10
C ASP A 133 -0.51 -9.72 -24.96
N SER A 134 -0.46 -10.25 -23.74
CA SER A 134 -0.14 -11.66 -23.49
C SER A 134 -1.29 -12.61 -23.86
N ALA A 135 -0.95 -13.88 -24.09
CA ALA A 135 -1.93 -14.93 -24.29
C ALA A 135 -2.81 -15.20 -23.05
N TRP A 136 -2.34 -14.83 -21.86
CA TRP A 136 -3.14 -14.85 -20.63
C TRP A 136 -4.29 -13.83 -20.71
N ALA A 137 -4.00 -12.59 -21.11
CA ALA A 137 -5.00 -11.52 -21.25
C ALA A 137 -6.11 -11.82 -22.28
N HIS A 138 -5.82 -12.70 -23.23
CA HIS A 138 -6.74 -13.11 -24.30
C HIS A 138 -7.38 -14.49 -24.06
N ASN A 139 -7.10 -15.14 -22.93
CA ASN A 139 -7.64 -16.48 -22.66
C ASN A 139 -9.15 -16.40 -22.35
N PRO A 140 -10.02 -17.10 -23.11
CA PRO A 140 -11.47 -16.98 -22.95
C PRO A 140 -11.99 -17.51 -21.62
N ASP A 141 -11.37 -18.54 -21.05
CA ASP A 141 -11.81 -19.16 -19.79
C ASP A 141 -11.52 -18.23 -18.60
N ILE A 142 -10.37 -17.54 -18.62
CA ILE A 142 -10.00 -16.55 -17.61
C ILE A 142 -10.89 -15.33 -17.70
N LEU A 143 -11.13 -14.82 -18.92
CA LEU A 143 -12.05 -13.70 -19.14
C LEU A 143 -13.47 -14.03 -18.64
N ALA A 144 -13.95 -15.24 -18.89
CA ALA A 144 -15.26 -15.70 -18.41
C ALA A 144 -15.31 -15.81 -16.87
N ALA A 145 -14.28 -16.37 -16.24
CA ALA A 145 -14.20 -16.50 -14.79
C ALA A 145 -14.14 -15.13 -14.08
N LEU A 146 -13.30 -14.21 -14.56
CA LEU A 146 -13.23 -12.84 -14.02
C LEU A 146 -14.55 -12.09 -14.20
N ARG A 147 -15.20 -12.21 -15.38
CA ARG A 147 -16.52 -11.62 -15.61
C ARG A 147 -17.55 -12.17 -14.63
N SER A 148 -17.55 -13.49 -14.39
CA SER A 148 -18.46 -14.12 -13.43
C SER A 148 -18.27 -13.55 -12.01
N LEU A 149 -17.03 -13.39 -11.55
CA LEU A 149 -16.73 -12.78 -10.25
C LEU A 149 -17.16 -11.30 -10.16
N LEU A 150 -17.01 -10.54 -11.23
CA LEU A 150 -17.43 -9.13 -11.29
C LEU A 150 -18.96 -8.98 -11.23
N GLU A 151 -19.69 -9.94 -11.79
CA GLU A 151 -21.15 -9.95 -11.88
C GLU A 151 -21.83 -10.64 -10.69
N GLN A 152 -21.09 -11.46 -9.95
CA GLN A 152 -21.59 -12.25 -8.83
C GLN A 152 -22.35 -11.41 -7.79
N GLN A 153 -23.49 -11.94 -7.33
CA GLN A 153 -24.27 -11.41 -6.22
C GLN A 153 -24.56 -12.51 -5.18
N PRO A 154 -24.34 -12.27 -3.87
CA PRO A 154 -23.70 -11.09 -3.30
C PRO A 154 -22.25 -10.93 -3.78
N ARG A 155 -21.74 -9.69 -3.79
CA ARG A 155 -20.36 -9.42 -4.22
C ARG A 155 -19.35 -10.21 -3.39
N PRO A 156 -18.26 -10.69 -4.01
CA PRO A 156 -17.20 -11.38 -3.28
C PRO A 156 -16.51 -10.43 -2.28
N GLN A 157 -16.01 -10.97 -1.16
CA GLN A 157 -15.37 -10.15 -0.11
C GLN A 157 -14.12 -9.41 -0.60
N ASN A 158 -13.41 -9.99 -1.56
CA ASN A 158 -12.21 -9.45 -2.20
C ASN A 158 -12.50 -8.73 -3.52
N TYR A 159 -13.70 -8.16 -3.69
CA TYR A 159 -14.13 -7.51 -4.94
C TYR A 159 -13.15 -6.44 -5.47
N ALA A 160 -12.45 -5.71 -4.59
CA ALA A 160 -11.41 -4.77 -5.00
C ALA A 160 -10.24 -5.45 -5.74
N GLN A 161 -9.80 -6.63 -5.28
CA GLN A 161 -8.79 -7.43 -5.95
C GLN A 161 -9.30 -7.95 -7.30
N VAL A 162 -10.59 -8.30 -7.39
CA VAL A 162 -11.22 -8.72 -8.66
C VAL A 162 -11.22 -7.58 -9.67
N LEU A 163 -11.56 -6.35 -9.27
CA LEU A 163 -11.50 -5.17 -10.13
C LEU A 163 -10.08 -4.91 -10.64
N ASN A 164 -9.09 -4.95 -9.73
CA ASN A 164 -7.69 -4.75 -10.06
C ASN A 164 -7.12 -5.88 -10.94
N ALA A 165 -7.56 -7.13 -10.77
CA ALA A 165 -7.19 -8.21 -11.69
C ALA A 165 -7.79 -7.99 -13.08
N ALA A 166 -9.06 -7.60 -13.15
CA ALA A 166 -9.76 -7.38 -14.42
C ALA A 166 -9.22 -6.18 -15.22
N SER A 167 -8.59 -5.19 -14.57
CA SER A 167 -8.05 -4.02 -15.27
C SER A 167 -6.89 -4.34 -16.21
N SER A 168 -6.21 -5.47 -15.99
CA SER A 168 -5.16 -6.00 -16.87
C SER A 168 -5.70 -6.58 -18.18
N PHE A 169 -7.00 -6.84 -18.25
CA PHE A 169 -7.69 -7.45 -19.38
C PHE A 169 -8.46 -6.36 -20.13
N GLY A 170 -7.81 -5.72 -21.11
CA GLY A 170 -8.35 -4.57 -21.83
C GLY A 170 -9.72 -4.84 -22.46
N SER A 171 -9.96 -6.06 -22.96
CA SER A 171 -11.26 -6.45 -23.52
C SER A 171 -12.40 -6.35 -22.51
N LEU A 172 -12.16 -6.67 -21.22
CA LEU A 172 -13.14 -6.46 -20.15
C LEU A 172 -13.32 -4.97 -19.88
N MET A 173 -12.23 -4.21 -19.80
CA MET A 173 -12.28 -2.77 -19.54
C MET A 173 -12.88 -1.97 -20.71
N ASP A 174 -13.03 -2.57 -21.88
CA ASP A 174 -13.71 -1.97 -23.02
C ASP A 174 -15.23 -2.11 -22.97
N GLU A 175 -15.74 -3.03 -22.16
CA GLU A 175 -17.17 -3.26 -22.01
C GLU A 175 -17.84 -2.06 -21.28
N PRO A 176 -18.86 -1.42 -21.87
CA PRO A 176 -19.52 -0.27 -21.24
C PRO A 176 -20.09 -0.55 -19.83
N ALA A 177 -20.54 -1.78 -19.59
CA ALA A 177 -21.06 -2.20 -18.30
C ALA A 177 -19.96 -2.24 -17.23
N LEU A 178 -18.78 -2.77 -17.58
CA LEU A 178 -17.64 -2.85 -16.65
C LEU A 178 -17.00 -1.49 -16.43
N ARG A 179 -16.88 -0.63 -17.46
CA ARG A 179 -16.46 0.77 -17.29
C ARG A 179 -17.34 1.51 -16.30
N ARG A 180 -18.67 1.38 -16.42
CA ARG A 180 -19.63 1.99 -15.50
C ARG A 180 -19.43 1.48 -14.07
N ARG A 181 -19.29 0.16 -13.91
CA ARG A 181 -19.09 -0.51 -12.62
C ARG A 181 -17.81 -0.04 -11.91
N VAL A 182 -16.72 0.17 -12.65
CA VAL A 182 -15.49 0.76 -12.11
C VAL A 182 -15.75 2.18 -11.59
N LEU A 183 -16.40 3.04 -12.39
CA LEU A 183 -16.68 4.42 -12.00
C LEU A 183 -17.69 4.52 -10.84
N GLU A 184 -18.68 3.63 -10.78
CA GLU A 184 -19.58 3.49 -9.62
C GLU A 184 -18.80 3.10 -8.35
N GLY A 185 -17.72 2.34 -8.50
CA GLY A 185 -16.80 1.95 -7.42
C GLY A 185 -16.15 3.14 -6.70
N LEU A 186 -16.02 4.30 -7.35
CA LEU A 186 -15.55 5.53 -6.70
C LEU A 186 -16.47 5.94 -5.53
N ASN A 187 -17.76 5.60 -5.59
CA ASN A 187 -18.74 5.91 -4.55
C ASN A 187 -19.10 4.70 -3.68
N ASP A 188 -18.33 3.62 -3.73
CA ASP A 188 -18.58 2.41 -2.95
C ASP A 188 -18.44 2.66 -1.43
N ALA A 189 -19.12 1.89 -0.59
CA ALA A 189 -18.94 1.95 0.86
C ALA A 189 -17.57 1.39 1.32
N SER A 190 -16.98 0.49 0.53
CA SER A 190 -15.68 -0.11 0.80
C SER A 190 -14.53 0.79 0.30
N PRO A 191 -13.62 1.23 1.19
CA PRO A 191 -12.43 1.99 0.78
C PRO A 191 -11.51 1.24 -0.18
N ASP A 192 -11.45 -0.10 -0.09
CA ASP A 192 -10.63 -0.91 -0.99
C ASP A 192 -11.20 -0.89 -2.43
N VAL A 193 -12.53 -0.87 -2.55
CA VAL A 193 -13.22 -0.74 -3.85
C VAL A 193 -13.06 0.68 -4.41
N GLN A 194 -13.17 1.70 -3.56
CA GLN A 194 -12.86 3.09 -3.96
C GLN A 194 -11.43 3.20 -4.49
N ARG A 195 -10.45 2.58 -3.82
CA ARG A 195 -9.04 2.58 -4.23
C ARG A 195 -8.85 1.89 -5.57
N ALA A 196 -9.35 0.67 -5.75
CA ALA A 196 -9.30 -0.03 -7.03
C ALA A 196 -9.91 0.82 -8.17
N ALA A 197 -11.05 1.46 -7.92
CA ALA A 197 -11.68 2.34 -8.90
C ALA A 197 -10.83 3.58 -9.26
N VAL A 198 -10.19 4.21 -8.27
CA VAL A 198 -9.25 5.33 -8.48
C VAL A 198 -8.06 4.88 -9.32
N GLU A 199 -7.42 3.77 -8.94
CA GLU A 199 -6.24 3.23 -9.62
C GLU A 199 -6.57 2.93 -11.08
N ILE A 200 -7.67 2.22 -11.36
CA ILE A 200 -8.11 1.91 -12.72
C ILE A 200 -8.46 3.16 -13.51
N ALA A 201 -9.11 4.15 -12.88
CA ALA A 201 -9.45 5.40 -13.55
C ALA A 201 -8.19 6.18 -13.99
N LEU A 202 -7.18 6.26 -13.11
CA LEU A 202 -5.89 6.90 -13.39
C LEU A 202 -5.08 6.13 -14.42
N GLU A 203 -5.12 4.80 -14.38
CA GLU A 203 -4.29 3.95 -15.23
C GLU A 203 -4.86 3.79 -16.65
N ARG A 204 -6.18 3.60 -16.77
CA ARG A 204 -6.84 3.17 -18.02
C ARG A 204 -7.75 4.21 -18.64
N PHE A 205 -8.41 5.02 -17.82
CA PHE A 205 -9.53 5.85 -18.30
C PHE A 205 -9.16 7.31 -18.52
N ILE A 206 -8.22 7.84 -17.74
CA ILE A 206 -7.91 9.28 -17.77
C ILE A 206 -7.36 9.77 -19.12
N ASP A 207 -6.69 8.91 -19.87
CA ASP A 207 -6.05 9.24 -21.16
C ASP A 207 -6.86 8.81 -22.38
N SER A 208 -7.95 8.05 -22.18
CA SER A 208 -8.77 7.53 -23.27
C SER A 208 -9.85 8.54 -23.68
N PRO A 209 -9.96 8.93 -24.97
CA PRO A 209 -10.96 9.90 -25.43
C PRO A 209 -12.41 9.51 -25.10
N THR A 210 -12.69 8.22 -24.98
CA THR A 210 -14.04 7.70 -24.70
C THR A 210 -14.38 7.73 -23.21
N THR A 211 -13.39 7.70 -22.33
CA THR A 211 -13.60 7.56 -20.87
C THR A 211 -13.12 8.76 -20.08
N ALA A 212 -12.20 9.58 -20.60
CA ALA A 212 -11.72 10.79 -19.94
C ALA A 212 -12.85 11.78 -19.54
N PRO A 213 -13.89 12.03 -20.37
CA PRO A 213 -15.02 12.88 -19.94
C PRO A 213 -15.81 12.26 -18.77
N LEU A 214 -15.89 10.93 -18.70
CA LEU A 214 -16.55 10.22 -17.62
C LEU A 214 -15.75 10.32 -16.32
N VAL A 215 -14.42 10.18 -16.41
CA VAL A 215 -13.51 10.39 -15.28
C VAL A 215 -13.60 11.82 -14.77
N ALA A 216 -13.62 12.82 -15.66
CA ALA A 216 -13.77 14.22 -15.26
C ALA A 216 -15.08 14.47 -14.51
N THR A 217 -16.19 13.93 -15.01
CA THR A 217 -17.49 14.01 -14.34
C THR A 217 -17.47 13.34 -12.97
N ALA A 218 -16.88 12.15 -12.88
CA ALA A 218 -16.78 11.42 -11.62
C ALA A 218 -15.87 12.13 -10.61
N PHE A 219 -14.72 12.64 -11.05
CA PHE A 219 -13.73 13.32 -10.21
C PHE A 219 -14.27 14.64 -9.64
N ALA A 220 -15.09 15.36 -10.40
CA ALA A 220 -15.78 16.55 -9.92
C ALA A 220 -16.74 16.27 -8.73
N SER A 221 -17.23 15.03 -8.61
CA SER A 221 -18.19 14.62 -7.57
C SER A 221 -17.56 13.95 -6.34
N LEU A 222 -16.23 13.78 -6.30
CA LEU A 222 -15.57 13.08 -5.20
C LEU A 222 -15.78 13.80 -3.86
N GLY A 223 -16.17 13.04 -2.84
CA GLY A 223 -16.18 13.48 -1.45
C GLY A 223 -14.81 13.33 -0.78
N SER A 224 -14.75 13.68 0.52
CA SER A 224 -13.51 13.68 1.31
C SER A 224 -12.78 12.33 1.30
N SER A 225 -13.51 11.22 1.47
CA SER A 225 -12.92 9.87 1.47
C SER A 225 -12.23 9.56 0.14
N GLN A 226 -12.95 9.78 -0.96
CA GLN A 226 -12.45 9.51 -2.30
C GLN A 226 -11.27 10.41 -2.67
N ARG A 227 -11.34 11.71 -2.31
CA ARG A 227 -10.23 12.64 -2.52
C ARG A 227 -8.99 12.23 -1.74
N ASN A 228 -9.15 11.78 -0.49
CA ASN A 228 -8.03 11.26 0.29
C ASN A 228 -7.36 10.07 -0.41
N ILE A 229 -8.14 9.08 -0.86
CA ILE A 229 -7.63 7.92 -1.58
C ILE A 229 -6.95 8.34 -2.89
N LEU A 230 -7.57 9.21 -3.67
CA LEU A 230 -6.97 9.77 -4.88
C LEU A 230 -5.61 10.41 -4.60
N ILE A 231 -5.52 11.26 -3.59
CA ILE A 231 -4.26 11.93 -3.22
C ILE A 231 -3.22 10.93 -2.72
N GLU A 232 -3.62 9.90 -1.98
CA GLU A 232 -2.72 8.82 -1.55
C GLU A 232 -2.09 8.10 -2.76
N GLU A 233 -2.90 7.67 -3.72
CA GLU A 233 -2.42 6.99 -4.93
C GLU A 233 -1.56 7.91 -5.81
N LEU A 234 -1.89 9.20 -5.91
CA LEU A 234 -1.09 10.19 -6.64
C LEU A 234 0.25 10.52 -5.94
N SER A 235 0.30 10.41 -4.62
CA SER A 235 1.52 10.71 -3.84
C SER A 235 2.56 9.61 -3.98
N ASN A 236 2.12 8.38 -4.21
CA ASN A 236 2.99 7.22 -4.37
C ASN A 236 2.33 6.21 -5.35
N PRO A 237 2.42 6.42 -6.68
CA PRO A 237 1.67 5.68 -7.68
C PRO A 237 2.29 4.29 -7.96
N ARG A 238 2.56 3.52 -6.91
CA ARG A 238 3.09 2.14 -6.99
C ARG A 238 2.17 1.23 -7.78
N PHE A 239 0.86 1.52 -7.84
CA PHE A 239 -0.06 0.76 -8.66
C PHE A 239 0.36 0.69 -10.14
N MET A 240 1.07 1.71 -10.65
CA MET A 240 1.58 1.74 -12.02
C MET A 240 2.72 0.75 -12.28
N LEU A 241 3.32 0.19 -11.22
CA LEU A 241 4.34 -0.84 -11.33
C LEU A 241 3.75 -2.24 -11.57
N ARG A 242 2.44 -2.45 -11.36
CA ARG A 242 1.79 -3.76 -11.52
C ARG A 242 2.05 -4.39 -12.90
N HIS A 243 2.05 -3.58 -13.97
CA HIS A 243 2.26 -4.08 -15.33
C HIS A 243 3.72 -4.11 -15.77
N ALA A 244 4.67 -3.77 -14.91
CA ALA A 244 6.09 -3.83 -15.26
C ALA A 244 6.57 -5.27 -15.51
N GLY A 245 5.76 -6.30 -15.21
CA GLY A 245 6.10 -7.71 -15.41
C GLY A 245 7.23 -8.16 -14.48
N VAL A 246 7.42 -7.44 -13.38
CA VAL A 246 8.43 -7.73 -12.37
C VAL A 246 7.71 -7.91 -11.06
N ALA A 247 7.58 -9.17 -10.69
CA ALA A 247 7.03 -9.58 -9.42
C ALA A 247 7.64 -8.78 -8.26
N GLY A 248 6.80 -8.33 -7.34
CA GLY A 248 7.15 -7.39 -6.29
C GLY A 248 8.32 -7.83 -5.39
N GLY A 249 8.59 -9.13 -5.31
CA GLY A 249 9.72 -9.70 -4.55
C GLY A 249 11.08 -9.53 -5.21
N ALA A 250 11.15 -9.36 -6.54
CA ALA A 250 12.40 -9.04 -7.25
C ALA A 250 12.78 -7.55 -7.14
N LEU A 251 11.82 -6.69 -6.76
CA LEU A 251 12.02 -5.25 -6.57
C LEU A 251 12.76 -4.92 -5.27
N SER A 252 12.95 -5.90 -4.40
CA SER A 252 13.66 -5.73 -3.15
C SER A 252 15.16 -5.51 -3.35
N GLN A 253 15.83 -6.36 -4.13
CA GLN A 253 17.29 -6.48 -3.97
C GLN A 253 18.12 -6.03 -5.15
N ASP A 254 17.53 -5.77 -6.33
CA ASP A 254 18.20 -5.04 -7.40
C ASP A 254 17.26 -4.88 -8.61
N GLN A 255 16.46 -3.81 -8.63
CA GLN A 255 15.73 -3.42 -9.85
C GLN A 255 16.67 -3.35 -11.07
N GLN A 256 17.88 -2.82 -10.88
CA GLN A 256 18.89 -2.68 -11.94
C GLN A 256 19.48 -4.02 -12.43
N TYR A 257 19.53 -5.06 -11.59
CA TYR A 257 20.04 -6.37 -11.97
C TYR A 257 19.00 -7.15 -12.79
N PHE A 258 17.72 -7.11 -12.41
CA PHE A 258 16.66 -7.86 -13.09
C PHE A 258 16.09 -7.16 -14.33
N LEU A 259 15.98 -5.83 -14.32
CA LEU A 259 15.41 -5.06 -15.43
C LEU A 259 16.48 -4.53 -16.40
N GLY A 260 17.75 -4.78 -16.08
CA GLY A 260 18.91 -4.27 -16.82
C GLY A 260 19.16 -2.78 -16.57
N SER A 261 20.35 -2.32 -16.94
CA SER A 261 20.79 -0.91 -16.80
C SER A 261 19.92 0.11 -17.54
N ASP A 262 19.04 -0.35 -18.43
CA ASP A 262 18.26 0.47 -19.35
C ASP A 262 16.83 0.75 -18.84
N TYR A 263 16.33 -0.02 -17.87
CA TYR A 263 15.01 0.23 -17.28
C TYR A 263 15.13 1.21 -16.11
N LYS A 264 14.76 2.46 -16.37
CA LYS A 264 14.54 3.47 -15.33
C LYS A 264 13.06 3.71 -15.22
N TYR A 265 12.41 3.13 -14.20
CA TYR A 265 11.05 3.51 -13.87
C TYR A 265 10.99 5.02 -13.65
N LYS A 266 10.16 5.68 -14.44
CA LYS A 266 9.86 7.10 -14.28
C LYS A 266 8.44 7.21 -13.75
N GLU A 267 8.31 7.69 -12.52
CA GLU A 267 7.03 7.96 -11.88
C GLU A 267 6.15 8.81 -12.82
N PRO A 268 4.90 8.41 -13.09
CA PRO A 268 4.00 9.19 -13.93
C PRO A 268 3.71 10.56 -13.31
N ASP A 269 3.83 11.62 -14.11
CA ASP A 269 3.44 12.98 -13.68
C ASP A 269 1.93 13.18 -13.84
N PHE A 270 1.14 12.59 -12.93
CA PHE A 270 -0.31 12.76 -12.95
C PHE A 270 -0.75 14.22 -12.71
N LEU A 271 0.05 15.04 -12.01
CA LEU A 271 -0.24 16.46 -11.80
C LEU A 271 -0.08 17.30 -13.08
N SER A 272 0.43 16.71 -14.17
CA SER A 272 0.36 17.32 -15.51
C SER A 272 -1.03 17.22 -16.15
N LYS A 273 -1.88 16.30 -15.68
CA LYS A 273 -3.21 16.04 -16.24
C LYS A 273 -4.22 17.07 -15.68
N PRO A 274 -4.94 17.85 -16.52
CA PRO A 274 -5.86 18.90 -16.06
C PRO A 274 -6.88 18.44 -15.02
N VAL A 275 -7.59 17.34 -15.29
CA VAL A 275 -8.59 16.78 -14.36
C VAL A 275 -8.01 16.43 -12.99
N VAL A 276 -6.77 15.92 -12.94
CA VAL A 276 -6.11 15.56 -11.69
C VAL A 276 -5.70 16.80 -10.91
N ILE A 277 -5.00 17.74 -11.55
CA ILE A 277 -4.54 18.94 -10.85
C ILE A 277 -5.73 19.78 -10.35
N GLU A 278 -6.81 19.90 -11.13
CA GLU A 278 -8.04 20.58 -10.74
C GLU A 278 -8.69 19.92 -9.51
N THR A 279 -8.74 18.58 -9.49
CA THR A 279 -9.30 17.82 -8.36
C THR A 279 -8.44 17.96 -7.10
N VAL A 280 -7.11 17.93 -7.22
CA VAL A 280 -6.19 18.12 -6.10
C VAL A 280 -6.27 19.56 -5.56
N LEU A 281 -6.35 20.57 -6.44
CA LEU A 281 -6.54 21.96 -6.03
C LEU A 281 -7.90 22.17 -5.33
N ALA A 282 -8.97 21.55 -5.83
CA ALA A 282 -10.28 21.59 -5.19
C ALA A 282 -10.30 20.89 -3.82
N SER A 283 -9.34 20.00 -3.55
CA SER A 283 -9.18 19.31 -2.26
C SER A 283 -8.56 20.21 -1.19
N LEU A 284 -7.94 21.34 -1.54
CA LEU A 284 -7.40 22.31 -0.57
C LEU A 284 -8.47 23.02 0.25
N THR A 285 -9.74 22.97 -0.18
CA THR A 285 -10.89 23.53 0.56
C THR A 285 -11.85 22.44 1.04
N ASP A 286 -11.39 21.18 1.08
CA ASP A 286 -12.19 20.07 1.60
C ASP A 286 -12.56 20.30 3.07
N ARG A 287 -13.71 19.78 3.51
CA ARG A 287 -14.12 19.87 4.92
C ARG A 287 -13.15 19.12 5.86
N ASP A 288 -12.53 18.05 5.38
CA ASP A 288 -11.59 17.25 6.14
C ASP A 288 -10.19 17.89 6.10
N ALA A 289 -9.65 18.22 7.28
CA ALA A 289 -8.33 18.84 7.41
C ALA A 289 -7.20 17.93 6.89
N ASN A 290 -7.35 16.60 6.99
CA ASN A 290 -6.37 15.65 6.47
C ASN A 290 -6.35 15.65 4.95
N VAL A 291 -7.51 15.79 4.30
CA VAL A 291 -7.59 15.90 2.84
C VAL A 291 -6.90 17.20 2.37
N ARG A 292 -7.17 18.33 3.05
CA ARG A 292 -6.51 19.60 2.75
C ARG A 292 -4.98 19.51 2.90
N ALA A 293 -4.52 18.90 4.00
CA ALA A 293 -3.09 18.70 4.26
C ALA A 293 -2.43 17.76 3.25
N ALA A 294 -3.07 16.64 2.91
CA ALA A 294 -2.57 15.70 1.92
C ALA A 294 -2.47 16.35 0.53
N ALA A 295 -3.49 17.13 0.13
CA ALA A 295 -3.48 17.87 -1.13
C ALA A 295 -2.31 18.87 -1.18
N LEU A 296 -2.08 19.60 -0.09
CA LEU A 296 -0.97 20.55 0.02
C LEU A 296 0.39 19.85 -0.08
N ASP A 297 0.56 18.70 0.59
CA ASP A 297 1.78 17.89 0.53
C ASP A 297 2.07 17.41 -0.91
N LEU A 298 1.02 16.95 -1.62
CA LEU A 298 1.11 16.49 -3.00
C LEU A 298 1.47 17.62 -3.96
N LEU A 299 0.83 18.79 -3.81
CA LEU A 299 1.03 19.95 -4.68
C LEU A 299 2.43 20.53 -4.64
N ARG A 300 3.23 20.25 -3.60
CA ARG A 300 4.67 20.57 -3.60
C ARG A 300 5.41 19.93 -4.77
N LYS A 301 4.97 18.77 -5.27
CA LYS A 301 5.56 18.14 -6.47
C LYS A 301 5.29 18.95 -7.76
N LYS A 302 4.31 19.86 -7.75
CA LYS A 302 3.97 20.71 -8.89
C LYS A 302 4.77 22.01 -8.86
N LYS A 303 5.67 22.17 -9.83
CA LYS A 303 6.44 23.41 -10.01
C LYS A 303 5.49 24.60 -10.26
N ASP A 304 5.81 25.75 -9.64
CA ASP A 304 5.10 27.02 -9.81
C ASP A 304 3.59 26.94 -9.47
N VAL A 305 3.18 26.02 -8.59
CA VAL A 305 1.77 25.86 -8.19
C VAL A 305 1.18 27.15 -7.61
N GLU A 306 2.02 27.97 -6.99
CA GLU A 306 1.69 29.25 -6.35
C GLU A 306 1.19 30.30 -7.36
N LYS A 307 1.53 30.14 -8.64
CA LYS A 307 1.04 31.01 -9.72
C LYS A 307 -0.38 30.69 -10.15
N GLN A 308 -0.94 29.55 -9.72
CA GLN A 308 -2.29 29.15 -10.08
C GLN A 308 -3.31 29.95 -9.25
N PRO A 309 -4.27 30.65 -9.88
CA PRO A 309 -5.25 31.47 -9.15
C PRO A 309 -6.07 30.68 -8.13
N GLN A 310 -6.44 29.44 -8.47
CA GLN A 310 -7.18 28.54 -7.56
C GLN A 310 -6.35 28.17 -6.32
N PHE A 311 -5.03 27.97 -6.49
CA PHE A 311 -4.14 27.69 -5.37
C PHE A 311 -4.05 28.91 -4.44
N HIS A 312 -3.86 30.11 -4.97
CA HIS A 312 -3.81 31.34 -4.16
C HIS A 312 -5.13 31.57 -3.41
N ALA A 313 -6.29 31.39 -4.07
CA ALA A 313 -7.59 31.48 -3.42
C ALA A 313 -7.77 30.46 -2.28
N ALA A 314 -7.23 29.24 -2.46
CA ALA A 314 -7.22 28.23 -1.41
C ALA A 314 -6.31 28.64 -0.25
N MET A 315 -5.13 29.21 -0.50
CA MET A 315 -4.24 29.70 0.56
C MET A 315 -4.89 30.81 1.39
N GLU A 316 -5.62 31.74 0.77
CA GLU A 316 -6.38 32.77 1.50
C GLU A 316 -7.40 32.17 2.46
N THR A 317 -8.02 31.04 2.08
CA THR A 317 -8.92 30.28 2.94
C THR A 317 -8.14 29.58 4.07
N LEU A 318 -7.06 28.87 3.73
CA LEU A 318 -6.24 28.12 4.66
C LEU A 318 -5.49 28.99 5.68
N ARG A 319 -5.25 30.27 5.40
CA ARG A 319 -4.70 31.22 6.39
C ARG A 319 -5.59 31.34 7.62
N ASN A 320 -6.86 30.93 7.56
CA ASN A 320 -7.76 30.91 8.72
C ASN A 320 -8.10 29.48 9.18
N ASP A 321 -7.35 28.47 8.72
CA ASP A 321 -7.61 27.07 9.07
C ASP A 321 -7.35 26.80 10.57
N PRO A 322 -8.20 26.04 11.27
CA PRO A 322 -7.96 25.64 12.65
C PRO A 322 -6.75 24.70 12.81
N ASN A 323 -6.31 24.02 11.74
CA ASN A 323 -5.08 23.23 11.75
C ASN A 323 -3.86 24.19 11.72
N PRO A 324 -3.04 24.25 12.79
CA PRO A 324 -1.91 25.19 12.88
C PRO A 324 -0.88 25.00 11.77
N ARG A 325 -0.69 23.76 11.30
CA ARG A 325 0.21 23.45 10.19
C ARG A 325 -0.28 24.12 8.91
N LEU A 326 -1.56 23.96 8.57
CA LEU A 326 -2.16 24.55 7.38
C LEU A 326 -2.15 26.08 7.46
N HIS A 327 -2.53 26.64 8.61
CA HIS A 327 -2.48 28.07 8.87
C HIS A 327 -1.08 28.67 8.62
N LEU A 328 -0.05 28.05 9.19
CA LEU A 328 1.33 28.53 9.08
C LEU A 328 1.83 28.45 7.64
N ILE A 329 1.63 27.32 6.95
CA ILE A 329 2.06 27.15 5.56
C ILE A 329 1.36 28.17 4.66
N ALA A 330 0.04 28.31 4.78
CA ALA A 330 -0.72 29.25 3.97
C ALA A 330 -0.30 30.71 4.22
N THR A 331 -0.07 31.09 5.48
CA THR A 331 0.45 32.43 5.84
C THR A 331 1.80 32.67 5.16
N ASN A 332 2.73 31.74 5.26
CA ASN A 332 4.06 31.86 4.68
C ASN A 332 4.02 31.98 3.15
N VAL A 333 3.19 31.17 2.48
CA VAL A 333 3.00 31.25 1.02
C VAL A 333 2.47 32.64 0.62
N LEU A 334 1.46 33.16 1.33
CA LEU A 334 0.87 34.48 1.03
C LEU A 334 1.83 35.64 1.30
N THR A 335 2.89 35.43 2.10
CA THR A 335 3.99 36.40 2.28
C THR A 335 5.05 36.34 1.18
N GLY A 336 4.85 35.51 0.15
CA GLY A 336 5.70 35.42 -1.04
C GLY A 336 6.68 34.25 -1.06
N LYS A 337 6.62 33.34 -0.07
CA LYS A 337 7.40 32.09 -0.12
C LYS A 337 6.80 31.11 -1.13
N THR A 338 7.64 30.30 -1.75
CA THR A 338 7.16 29.10 -2.45
C THR A 338 6.57 28.11 -1.45
N LEU A 339 5.69 27.22 -1.90
CA LEU A 339 5.11 26.15 -1.08
C LEU A 339 6.20 25.25 -0.49
N ALA A 340 7.24 24.95 -1.26
CA ALA A 340 8.36 24.14 -0.79
C ALA A 340 9.15 24.82 0.34
N GLU A 341 9.32 26.15 0.31
CA GLU A 341 9.95 26.92 1.39
C GLU A 341 9.02 27.02 2.60
N ALA A 342 7.75 27.35 2.39
CA ALA A 342 6.77 27.48 3.46
C ALA A 342 6.58 26.18 4.26
N LEU A 343 6.62 25.02 3.58
CA LEU A 343 6.62 23.71 4.23
C LEU A 343 7.83 23.56 5.17
N LYS A 344 9.04 23.87 4.69
CA LYS A 344 10.29 23.73 5.47
C LYS A 344 10.34 24.56 6.75
N ASP A 345 9.56 25.63 6.84
CA ASP A 345 9.48 26.46 8.05
C ASP A 345 8.63 25.82 9.16
N VAL A 346 7.93 24.72 8.88
CA VAL A 346 7.10 24.03 9.86
C VAL A 346 7.98 23.08 10.68
N GLU A 347 8.00 23.30 11.99
CA GLU A 347 8.69 22.43 12.94
C GLU A 347 7.70 21.46 13.62
N PRO A 348 8.00 20.15 13.74
CA PRO A 348 7.05 19.17 14.32
C PRO A 348 6.56 19.56 15.72
N GLY A 349 7.48 20.06 16.56
CA GLY A 349 7.19 20.37 17.96
C GLY A 349 6.23 21.55 18.18
N THR A 350 5.90 22.33 17.15
CA THR A 350 5.05 23.53 17.26
C THR A 350 3.61 23.31 16.78
N VAL A 351 3.36 22.26 15.98
CA VAL A 351 2.06 22.05 15.32
C VAL A 351 1.42 20.70 15.59
N LEU A 352 2.19 19.69 16.03
CA LEU A 352 1.65 18.37 16.31
C LEU A 352 0.95 18.33 17.67
N ASP A 353 -0.12 17.54 17.76
CA ASP A 353 -1.00 17.52 18.94
C ASP A 353 -0.57 16.45 19.93
N TYR A 354 -0.17 16.86 21.13
CA TYR A 354 0.25 15.96 22.21
C TYR A 354 -0.89 15.03 22.67
N ALA A 355 -2.11 15.55 22.79
CA ALA A 355 -3.25 14.76 23.27
C ALA A 355 -3.63 13.65 22.28
N TYR A 356 -3.59 13.96 20.97
CA TYR A 356 -3.74 12.97 19.91
C TYR A 356 -2.67 11.89 20.00
N PHE A 357 -1.40 12.27 20.17
CA PHE A 357 -0.30 11.30 20.30
C PHE A 357 -0.56 10.31 21.45
N VAL A 358 -0.84 10.80 22.66
CA VAL A 358 -1.07 9.95 23.83
C VAL A 358 -2.28 9.04 23.64
N THR A 359 -3.35 9.55 23.04
CA THR A 359 -4.63 8.82 22.96
C THR A 359 -4.66 7.82 21.79
N LYS A 360 -4.03 8.15 20.67
CA LYS A 360 -4.17 7.42 19.40
C LYS A 360 -2.89 6.73 18.95
N ILE A 361 -1.72 7.29 19.25
CA ILE A 361 -0.43 6.79 18.74
C ILE A 361 0.30 5.93 19.77
N GLU A 362 0.37 6.39 21.02
CA GLU A 362 1.06 5.66 22.08
C GLU A 362 0.53 4.22 22.27
N PRO A 363 -0.79 3.96 22.19
CA PRO A 363 -1.32 2.59 22.21
C PRO A 363 -0.88 1.75 21.00
N ILE A 364 -0.75 2.35 19.81
CA ILE A 364 -0.24 1.65 18.62
C ILE A 364 1.19 1.18 18.86
N LEU A 365 2.04 2.03 19.43
CA LEU A 365 3.44 1.71 19.72
C LEU A 365 3.60 0.64 20.81
N ALA A 366 2.60 0.52 21.70
CA ALA A 366 2.57 -0.45 22.79
C ALA A 366 2.01 -1.83 22.38
N THR A 367 1.26 -1.90 21.27
CA THR A 367 0.56 -3.10 20.86
C THR A 367 1.55 -4.13 20.27
N PRO A 368 1.60 -5.37 20.80
CA PRO A 368 2.43 -6.42 20.23
C PRO A 368 2.00 -6.80 18.81
N GLY A 369 2.99 -7.01 17.93
CA GLY A 369 2.79 -7.57 16.60
C GLY A 369 2.71 -9.10 16.60
N PRO A 370 2.64 -9.73 15.41
CA PRO A 370 2.57 -11.19 15.27
C PRO A 370 3.76 -11.95 15.88
N ASP A 371 4.92 -11.29 15.99
CA ASP A 371 6.14 -11.80 16.65
C ASP A 371 6.10 -11.71 18.19
N GLY A 372 5.00 -11.21 18.76
CA GLY A 372 4.83 -11.00 20.20
C GLY A 372 5.62 -9.83 20.77
N LYS A 373 6.23 -8.98 19.94
CA LYS A 373 6.98 -7.78 20.36
C LYS A 373 6.22 -6.50 20.02
N ALA A 374 6.40 -5.46 20.81
CA ALA A 374 5.87 -4.12 20.54
C ALA A 374 7.01 -3.12 20.28
N CYS A 375 6.72 -1.97 19.66
CA CYS A 375 7.72 -0.93 19.41
C CYS A 375 8.40 -0.49 20.71
N VAL A 376 7.61 -0.27 21.78
CA VAL A 376 8.13 0.10 23.11
C VAL A 376 9.11 -0.91 23.69
N MET A 377 9.02 -2.19 23.31
CA MET A 377 9.94 -3.23 23.79
C MET A 377 11.31 -3.13 23.11
N CYS A 378 11.34 -2.93 21.80
CA CYS A 378 12.57 -2.80 21.03
C CYS A 378 13.22 -1.42 21.19
N HIS A 379 12.41 -0.38 21.46
CA HIS A 379 12.87 1.01 21.54
C HIS A 379 13.17 1.51 22.96
N ALA A 380 13.12 0.65 23.98
CA ALA A 380 13.39 1.01 25.37
C ALA A 380 14.74 1.73 25.59
N ASN A 381 15.77 1.30 24.85
CA ASN A 381 17.13 1.84 24.93
C ASN A 381 17.62 2.43 23.59
N HIS A 382 16.73 2.68 22.64
CA HIS A 382 17.11 3.18 21.33
C HIS A 382 17.55 4.66 21.42
N VAL A 383 18.62 5.03 20.69
CA VAL A 383 19.26 6.36 20.81
C VAL A 383 18.39 7.49 20.21
N ILE A 384 17.88 7.28 18.99
CA ILE A 384 17.13 8.32 18.24
C ILE A 384 15.65 8.34 18.63
N PHE A 385 14.98 7.19 18.64
CA PHE A 385 13.57 7.04 19.00
C PHE A 385 13.42 6.18 20.25
N LYS A 386 13.68 6.76 21.43
CA LYS A 386 13.52 6.06 22.70
C LYS A 386 12.06 6.05 23.12
N LEU A 387 11.57 4.89 23.56
CA LEU A 387 10.22 4.74 24.07
C LEU A 387 10.21 4.13 25.48
N ARG A 388 9.41 4.69 26.37
CA ARG A 388 9.07 4.12 27.68
C ARG A 388 7.89 3.18 27.53
N PRO A 389 7.94 1.97 28.10
CA PRO A 389 6.79 1.07 28.10
C PRO A 389 5.71 1.55 29.07
N PRO A 390 4.44 1.11 28.90
CA PRO A 390 3.42 1.32 29.91
C PRO A 390 3.73 0.51 31.18
N SER A 391 3.07 0.84 32.30
CA SER A 391 3.06 0.01 33.49
C SER A 391 2.36 -1.33 33.24
N GLY A 392 2.45 -2.26 34.20
CA GLY A 392 1.89 -3.61 34.07
C GLY A 392 0.38 -3.67 33.86
N ASP A 393 -0.35 -2.58 34.15
CA ASP A 393 -1.78 -2.40 33.88
C ASP A 393 -2.07 -1.78 32.49
N GLY A 394 -1.03 -1.56 31.67
CA GLY A 394 -1.16 -0.99 30.33
C GLY A 394 -1.26 0.54 30.27
N THR A 395 -1.08 1.24 31.40
CA THR A 395 -1.17 2.71 31.43
C THR A 395 0.19 3.40 31.28
N PHE A 396 0.23 4.54 30.60
CA PHE A 396 1.44 5.37 30.51
C PHE A 396 1.41 6.48 31.55
N SER A 397 2.53 6.67 32.25
CA SER A 397 2.65 7.81 33.17
C SER A 397 2.79 9.11 32.37
N SER A 398 2.27 10.22 32.92
CA SER A 398 2.37 11.52 32.25
C SER A 398 3.81 11.95 31.90
N PRO A 399 4.83 11.70 32.77
CA PRO A 399 6.24 11.88 32.39
C PRO A 399 6.70 10.99 31.23
N ASP A 400 6.32 9.71 31.20
CA ASP A 400 6.71 8.77 30.14
C ASP A 400 6.11 9.17 28.80
N SER A 401 4.82 9.53 28.77
CA SER A 401 4.16 10.02 27.55
C SER A 401 4.80 11.28 26.99
N ARG A 402 5.24 12.22 27.86
CA ARG A 402 6.00 13.39 27.44
C ARG A 402 7.37 13.04 26.85
N GLU A 403 8.06 12.07 27.45
CA GLU A 403 9.33 11.59 26.92
C GLU A 403 9.14 10.93 25.54
N ASN A 404 8.16 10.02 25.43
CA ASN A 404 7.79 9.34 24.18
C ASN A 404 7.45 10.34 23.07
N TYR A 405 6.62 11.34 23.36
CA TYR A 405 6.26 12.39 22.41
C TYR A 405 7.49 13.15 21.91
N ARG A 406 8.38 13.57 22.83
CA ARG A 406 9.62 14.29 22.47
C ARG A 406 10.54 13.47 21.57
N TYR A 407 10.63 12.16 21.79
CA TYR A 407 11.42 11.28 20.93
C TYR A 407 10.73 11.01 19.59
N ALA A 408 9.40 10.94 19.54
CA ALA A 408 8.65 10.81 18.29
C ALA A 408 8.94 11.98 17.34
N MET A 409 9.10 13.21 17.85
CA MET A 409 9.46 14.37 17.03
C MET A 409 10.77 14.20 16.25
N ARG A 410 11.68 13.32 16.69
CA ARG A 410 12.98 13.08 16.02
C ARG A 410 12.89 12.15 14.81
N VAL A 411 11.75 11.48 14.66
CA VAL A 411 11.50 10.47 13.60
C VAL A 411 10.27 10.79 12.77
N VAL A 412 9.71 11.99 12.97
CA VAL A 412 8.67 12.59 12.13
C VAL A 412 9.33 13.54 11.14
N ASP A 413 9.04 13.33 9.86
CA ASP A 413 9.31 14.30 8.80
C ASP A 413 8.01 15.03 8.49
N ILE A 414 7.83 16.22 9.07
CA ILE A 414 6.61 17.00 8.86
C ILE A 414 6.54 17.65 7.46
N ASN A 415 7.71 17.76 6.80
CA ASN A 415 7.83 18.30 5.46
C ASN A 415 7.45 17.23 4.44
N ASN A 416 7.78 15.97 4.69
CA ASN A 416 7.38 14.83 3.90
C ASN A 416 6.73 13.76 4.78
N PRO A 417 5.45 13.96 5.20
CA PRO A 417 4.80 13.12 6.20
C PRO A 417 4.95 11.62 5.96
N GLN A 418 4.72 11.16 4.72
CA GLN A 418 4.78 9.74 4.33
C GLN A 418 6.19 9.13 4.44
N HIS A 419 7.24 9.95 4.48
CA HIS A 419 8.64 9.52 4.60
C HIS A 419 9.15 9.54 6.06
N SER A 420 8.26 9.81 7.02
CA SER A 420 8.59 9.75 8.45
C SER A 420 9.05 8.34 8.84
N LEU A 421 10.18 8.23 9.56
CA LEU A 421 10.73 6.94 9.98
C LEU A 421 9.76 6.16 10.89
N ILE A 422 8.95 6.86 11.69
CA ILE A 422 7.88 6.24 12.50
C ILE A 422 6.78 5.59 11.66
N LEU A 423 6.64 5.96 10.38
CA LEU A 423 5.69 5.38 9.43
C LEU A 423 6.29 4.24 8.61
N ILE A 424 7.46 4.44 8.01
CA ILE A 424 7.99 3.52 6.99
C ILE A 424 8.70 2.30 7.58
N LYS A 425 9.38 2.43 8.73
CA LYS A 425 10.11 1.31 9.34
C LYS A 425 9.18 0.18 9.80
N PRO A 426 8.03 0.46 10.44
CA PRO A 426 7.11 -0.60 10.86
C PRO A 426 6.44 -1.37 9.71
N THR A 427 6.43 -0.84 8.49
CA THR A 427 5.88 -1.50 7.29
C THR A 427 6.90 -2.31 6.50
N ARG A 428 8.20 -2.13 6.78
CA ARG A 428 9.30 -2.73 6.03
C ARG A 428 10.28 -3.43 6.97
N PRO A 429 9.87 -4.55 7.58
CA PRO A 429 10.84 -5.34 8.32
C PRO A 429 11.91 -5.87 7.38
N THR A 430 13.11 -6.14 7.88
CA THR A 430 14.21 -6.67 7.05
C THR A 430 13.91 -8.02 6.40
N ASP A 431 12.88 -8.75 6.83
CA ASP A 431 12.44 -10.01 6.21
C ASP A 431 11.37 -9.85 5.11
N ALA A 432 10.79 -8.66 4.97
CA ALA A 432 10.07 -8.29 3.75
C ALA A 432 11.13 -7.88 2.74
N GLY A 433 11.01 -8.32 1.49
CA GLY A 433 11.89 -7.87 0.43
C GLY A 433 11.80 -6.35 0.22
N GLY A 434 12.50 -5.57 1.03
CA GLY A 434 12.55 -4.11 0.93
C GLY A 434 13.50 -3.68 -0.18
N ASP A 435 13.09 -2.67 -0.92
CA ASP A 435 13.89 -1.98 -1.95
C ASP A 435 15.18 -1.40 -1.35
N VAL A 436 16.35 -1.88 -1.80
CA VAL A 436 17.68 -1.43 -1.33
C VAL A 436 17.89 0.07 -1.56
N SER A 437 17.17 0.68 -2.51
CA SER A 437 17.29 2.11 -2.80
C SER A 437 16.75 3.02 -1.68
N ASP A 438 16.00 2.46 -0.71
CA ASP A 438 15.50 3.13 0.49
C ASP A 438 16.02 2.44 1.78
N TYR A 439 17.35 2.25 1.86
CA TYR A 439 18.04 1.65 3.00
C TYR A 439 17.62 2.23 4.37
N TYR A 440 17.23 3.52 4.41
CA TYR A 440 16.76 4.19 5.62
C TYR A 440 15.45 3.59 6.18
N ALA A 441 14.67 2.90 5.36
CA ALA A 441 13.42 2.26 5.75
C ALA A 441 13.57 0.85 6.35
N THR A 442 14.76 0.24 6.30
CA THR A 442 15.00 -1.09 6.90
C THR A 442 14.78 -1.07 8.42
N HIS A 443 14.13 -2.11 8.94
CA HIS A 443 13.80 -2.21 10.36
C HIS A 443 14.10 -3.60 10.90
N ASN A 444 14.95 -3.66 11.94
CA ASN A 444 15.38 -4.93 12.56
C ASN A 444 14.26 -5.67 13.31
N GLY A 445 13.12 -5.00 13.57
CA GLY A 445 11.92 -5.61 14.15
C GLY A 445 10.93 -6.07 13.09
N GLY A 446 10.08 -7.03 13.42
CA GLY A 446 9.05 -7.54 12.50
C GLY A 446 8.02 -6.50 12.06
N GLN A 447 7.26 -6.84 11.00
CA GLN A 447 6.15 -6.03 10.48
C GLN A 447 5.16 -5.72 11.61
N ARG A 448 4.82 -4.45 11.79
CA ARG A 448 3.89 -4.03 12.85
C ARG A 448 2.47 -3.84 12.35
N TRP A 449 2.30 -3.47 11.08
CA TRP A 449 1.01 -3.04 10.55
C TRP A 449 0.52 -4.06 9.52
N LYS A 450 -0.62 -4.68 9.80
CA LYS A 450 -1.27 -5.56 8.81
C LYS A 450 -1.65 -4.72 7.59
N GLY A 451 -1.19 -5.13 6.41
CA GLY A 451 -1.42 -4.38 5.17
C GLY A 451 -0.51 -3.16 4.98
N ASN A 452 0.52 -2.98 5.84
CA ASN A 452 1.51 -1.92 5.71
C ASN A 452 0.89 -0.52 5.62
N GLU A 453 1.13 0.21 4.52
CA GLU A 453 0.64 1.57 4.31
C GLU A 453 -0.89 1.66 4.20
N SER A 454 -1.57 0.54 3.91
CA SER A 454 -3.04 0.48 3.90
C SER A 454 -3.66 0.35 5.31
N GLY A 455 -2.85 -0.05 6.30
CA GLY A 455 -3.27 -0.32 7.67
C GLY A 455 -3.76 0.93 8.40
N TRP A 456 -4.76 0.77 9.27
CA TRP A 456 -5.31 1.90 10.04
C TRP A 456 -4.26 2.55 10.95
N GLN A 457 -3.29 1.77 11.45
CA GLN A 457 -2.19 2.29 12.26
C GLN A 457 -1.34 3.30 11.48
N TYR A 458 -1.02 2.98 10.21
CA TYR A 458 -0.32 3.89 9.29
C TYR A 458 -1.10 5.18 9.14
N LYS A 459 -2.38 5.06 8.81
CA LYS A 459 -3.27 6.19 8.53
C LYS A 459 -3.43 7.10 9.74
N THR A 460 -3.67 6.55 10.93
CA THR A 460 -3.77 7.32 12.18
C THR A 460 -2.50 8.11 12.51
N ILE A 461 -1.32 7.52 12.31
CA ILE A 461 -0.05 8.24 12.55
C ILE A 461 0.18 9.31 11.47
N LEU A 462 -0.14 9.01 10.20
CA LEU A 462 0.01 9.96 9.10
C LEU A 462 -0.92 11.16 9.24
N GLU A 463 -2.19 10.93 9.63
CA GLU A 463 -3.15 11.98 9.95
C GLU A 463 -2.62 12.93 11.03
N TRP A 464 -2.07 12.38 12.12
CA TRP A 464 -1.44 13.19 13.16
C TRP A 464 -0.29 14.03 12.63
N ILE A 465 0.62 13.46 11.83
CA ILE A 465 1.75 14.19 11.23
C ILE A 465 1.24 15.31 10.30
N ARG A 466 0.10 15.10 9.65
CA ARG A 466 -0.61 16.12 8.83
C ARG A 466 -1.36 17.17 9.67
N GLY A 467 -1.32 17.04 11.00
CA GLY A 467 -1.89 18.00 11.94
C GLY A 467 -3.28 17.63 12.44
N ALA A 468 -3.70 16.36 12.34
CA ALA A 468 -4.90 15.89 13.02
C ALA A 468 -4.76 16.06 14.54
N ARG A 469 -5.86 16.46 15.18
CA ARG A 469 -5.89 16.82 16.61
C ARG A 469 -7.14 16.23 17.24
N LEU A 470 -7.11 16.05 18.56
CA LEU A 470 -8.34 15.78 19.30
C LEU A 470 -9.06 17.10 19.54
N GLU A 471 -10.36 17.15 19.25
CA GLU A 471 -11.17 18.30 19.62
C GLU A 471 -11.08 18.50 21.14
N THR A 472 -10.62 19.68 21.57
CA THR A 472 -10.70 20.05 22.98
C THR A 472 -12.16 20.21 23.35
N ALA A 473 -12.68 19.31 24.18
CA ALA A 473 -14.03 19.38 24.72
C ALA A 473 -14.20 20.62 25.62
N GLN A 474 -14.42 21.80 25.03
CA GLN A 474 -14.88 23.00 25.74
C GLN A 474 -15.69 23.92 24.82
N THR A 475 -17.02 23.77 24.82
CA THR A 475 -18.02 24.86 25.06
C THR A 475 -19.47 24.34 24.99
N GLN A 476 -19.90 23.61 26.03
CA GLN A 476 -21.30 23.59 26.49
C GLN A 476 -21.33 23.61 28.03
N SER A 477 -20.88 24.72 28.59
CA SER A 477 -21.13 25.07 29.99
C SER A 477 -21.17 26.60 30.12
N GLY A 478 -22.08 27.20 29.37
CA GLY A 478 -22.41 28.62 29.45
C GLY A 478 -23.91 28.80 29.68
N GLY A 479 -24.28 29.11 30.92
CA GLY A 479 -25.50 29.88 31.20
C GLY A 479 -26.73 29.10 31.65
N GLY A 480 -26.85 28.90 32.97
CA GLY A 480 -28.07 28.38 33.58
C GLY A 480 -28.08 28.52 35.10
N SER A 481 -27.87 29.74 35.61
CA SER A 481 -28.23 30.10 36.98
C SER A 481 -28.91 31.46 36.98
N ARG A 482 -30.24 31.45 37.03
CA ARG A 482 -31.08 32.15 38.00
C ARG A 482 -32.51 31.65 37.89
#